data_AF-A0A5K1E3D2-F1
#
_entry.id   AF-A0A5K1E3D2-F1
#
_cell.length_a   1.000
_cell.length_b   1.000
_cell.length_c   1.000
_cell.angle_alpha   90.00
_cell.angle_beta   90.00
_cell.angle_gamma   90.00
#
_symmetry.space_group_name_H-M   'P 1'
#
loop_
_entity.id
_entity.type
_entity.pdbx_description
1 polymer ?
#
loop_
_entity_poly.entity_id
_entity_poly.type
_entity_poly.pdbx_seq_one_letter_code
_entity_poly.pdbx_strand_id
1 'polypeptide(L)' 'LAGLSLSYALAITGTQSFATRWCSNLANYIISVERIKQFMNLPTEAPYIVDDNRPPSTWPENGKIELQDLK' A
#
# COMPACT_ATOMS: atom_id res chain seq x y z
N LEU A 1 -5.88 26.65 45.87
CA LEU A 1 -6.28 26.60 44.44
C LEU A 1 -5.11 26.33 43.50
N ALA A 2 -3.97 27.04 43.60
CA ALA A 2 -2.83 26.88 42.68
C ALA A 2 -2.24 25.44 42.59
N GLY A 3 -2.17 24.72 43.72
CA GLY A 3 -1.67 23.34 43.72
C GLY A 3 -2.58 22.37 42.96
N LEU A 4 -3.90 22.49 43.16
CA LEU A 4 -4.88 21.68 42.43
C LEU A 4 -4.84 21.97 40.93
N SER A 5 -4.80 23.25 40.53
CA SER A 5 -4.69 23.61 39.11
C SER A 5 -3.43 23.08 38.46
N LEU A 6 -2.29 23.09 39.18
CA LEU A 6 -1.03 22.54 38.68
C LEU A 6 -1.11 21.01 38.53
N SER A 7 -1.69 20.31 39.51
CA SER A 7 -1.91 18.86 39.44
C SER A 7 -2.79 18.46 38.24
N TYR A 8 -3.88 19.20 38.00
CA TYR A 8 -4.73 18.98 36.82
C TYR A 8 -3.99 19.28 35.51
N ALA A 9 -3.23 20.38 35.44
CA ALA A 9 -2.46 20.72 34.25
C ALA A 9 -1.44 19.63 33.90
N LEU A 10 -0.74 19.08 34.89
CA LEU A 10 0.21 17.98 34.69
C LEU A 10 -0.49 16.69 34.22
N ALA A 11 -1.63 16.34 34.83
CA ALA A 11 -2.42 15.18 34.42
C ALA A 11 -2.89 15.29 32.96
N ILE A 12 -3.47 16.44 32.60
CA ILE A 12 -3.93 16.71 31.23
C ILE A 12 -2.75 16.64 30.26
N THR A 13 -1.61 17.25 30.58
CA THR A 13 -0.41 17.24 29.73
C THR A 13 0.09 15.81 29.45
N GLY A 14 0.07 14.94 30.47
CA GLY A 14 0.41 13.53 30.32
C GLY A 14 -0.56 12.81 29.38
N THR A 15 -1.86 12.99 29.60
CA THR A 15 -2.89 12.38 28.73
C THR A 15 -2.82 12.88 27.30
N GLN A 16 -2.56 14.17 27.08
CA GLN A 16 -2.43 14.75 25.75
C GLN A 16 -1.21 14.20 25.01
N SER A 17 -0.07 14.07 25.69
CA SER A 17 1.13 13.46 25.10
C SER A 17 0.89 12.01 24.67
N PHE A 18 0.15 11.25 25.48
CA PHE A 18 -0.23 9.87 25.16
C PHE A 18 -1.24 9.81 24.01
N ALA A 19 -2.26 10.66 24.03
CA ALA A 19 -3.29 10.73 22.99
C ALA A 19 -2.68 11.06 21.62
N THR A 20 -1.77 12.04 21.55
CA THR A 20 -1.06 12.38 20.31
C THR A 20 -0.30 11.18 19.77
N ARG A 21 0.41 10.44 20.63
CA ARG A 21 1.10 9.21 20.21
C ARG A 21 0.13 8.18 19.67
N TRP A 22 -1.02 7.99 20.32
CA TRP A 22 -2.06 7.07 19.85
C TRP A 22 -2.63 7.46 18.50
N CYS A 23 -2.95 8.74 18.30
CA CYS A 23 -3.43 9.24 17.02
C CYS A 23 -2.41 9.00 15.89
N SER A 24 -1.12 9.24 16.13
CA SER A 24 -0.08 8.96 15.15
C SER A 24 0.02 7.48 14.80
N ASN A 25 -0.08 6.59 15.79
CA ASN A 25 -0.09 5.14 15.54
C ASN A 25 -1.32 4.71 14.74
N LEU A 26 -2.50 5.23 15.08
CA LEU A 26 -3.72 4.98 14.33
C LEU A 26 -3.61 5.43 12.88
N ALA A 27 -3.07 6.63 12.64
CA ALA A 27 -2.84 7.14 11.28
C ALA A 27 -1.91 6.20 10.48
N ASN A 28 -0.82 5.71 11.10
CA ASN A 28 0.06 4.74 10.47
C ASN A 28 -0.67 3.42 10.10
N TYR A 29 -1.56 2.94 10.96
CA TYR A 29 -2.35 1.73 10.65
C TYR A 29 -3.34 1.95 9.50
N ILE A 30 -3.95 3.14 9.42
CA ILE A 30 -4.88 3.48 8.33
C ILE A 30 -4.17 3.50 6.97
N ILE A 31 -2.93 4.01 6.90
CA ILE A 31 -2.14 4.01 5.64
C ILE A 31 -1.97 2.59 5.08
N SER A 32 -1.77 1.58 5.94
CA SER A 32 -1.68 0.18 5.50
C SER A 32 -2.98 -0.29 4.85
N VAL A 33 -4.13 0.10 5.39
CA VAL A 33 -5.45 -0.23 4.84
C VAL A 33 -5.66 0.48 3.50
N GLU A 34 -5.29 1.75 3.39
CA GLU A 34 -5.34 2.51 2.14
C GLU A 34 -4.49 1.84 1.05
N ARG A 35 -3.30 1.36 1.39
CA ARG A 35 -2.42 0.67 0.46
C ARG A 35 -3.00 -0.65 -0.06
N ILE A 36 -3.62 -1.44 0.82
CA ILE A 36 -4.34 -2.66 0.42
C ILE A 36 -5.47 -2.29 -0.54
N LYS A 37 -6.25 -1.24 -0.22
CA LYS A 37 -7.31 -0.75 -1.10
C LYS A 37 -6.78 -0.30 -2.46
N GLN A 38 -5.61 0.33 -2.53
CA GLN A 38 -4.99 0.68 -3.81
C GLN A 38 -4.68 -0.57 -4.63
N PHE A 39 -4.06 -1.59 -4.03
CA PHE A 39 -3.75 -2.85 -4.74
C PHE A 39 -4.99 -3.58 -5.24
N MET A 40 -6.10 -3.52 -4.50
CA MET A 40 -7.38 -4.12 -4.95
C MET A 40 -7.99 -3.42 -6.17
N ASN A 41 -7.66 -2.15 -6.41
CA ASN A 41 -8.21 -1.37 -7.53
C ASN A 41 -7.21 -1.20 -8.68
N LEU A 42 -6.05 -1.86 -8.64
CA LEU A 42 -5.11 -1.83 -9.75
C LEU A 42 -5.72 -2.54 -10.98
N PRO A 43 -5.46 -2.02 -12.19
CA PRO A 43 -5.84 -2.74 -13.40
C PRO A 43 -5.15 -4.11 -13.40
N THR A 44 -5.94 -5.16 -13.64
CA THR A 44 -5.43 -6.52 -13.72
C THR A 44 -4.45 -6.60 -14.90
N GLU A 45 -3.29 -7.20 -14.66
CA GLU A 45 -2.33 -7.52 -15.71
C GLU A 45 -2.96 -8.50 -16.73
N ALA A 46 -2.33 -8.62 -17.90
CA ALA A 46 -2.77 -9.60 -18.89
C ALA A 46 -2.81 -11.01 -18.27
N PRO A 47 -3.79 -11.85 -18.64
CA PRO A 47 -3.92 -13.19 -18.10
C PRO A 47 -2.64 -14.00 -18.32
N TYR A 48 -2.26 -14.78 -17.31
CA TYR A 48 -1.02 -15.56 -17.31
C TYR A 48 -0.91 -16.52 -18.49
N ILE A 49 -2.03 -17.10 -18.90
CA ILE A 49 -2.14 -17.96 -20.09
C ILE A 49 -3.33 -17.46 -20.91
N VAL A 50 -3.07 -17.21 -22.18
CA VAL A 50 -4.11 -16.96 -23.19
C VAL A 50 -4.27 -18.26 -23.96
N ASP A 51 -5.31 -19.05 -23.65
CA ASP A 51 -5.54 -20.35 -24.29
C ASP A 51 -5.64 -20.23 -25.82
N ASP A 52 -6.23 -19.13 -26.31
CA ASP A 52 -6.39 -18.84 -27.74
C ASP A 52 -5.08 -18.51 -28.47
N ASN A 53 -4.02 -18.07 -27.76
CA ASN A 53 -2.77 -17.59 -28.38
C ASN A 53 -1.54 -18.27 -27.81
N ARG A 54 -1.66 -19.55 -27.46
CA ARG A 54 -0.54 -20.33 -26.95
C ARG A 54 0.36 -20.79 -28.10
N PRO A 55 1.67 -20.51 -28.07
CA PRO A 55 2.58 -21.03 -29.07
C PRO A 55 2.66 -22.57 -28.97
N PRO A 56 2.90 -23.26 -30.10
CA PRO A 56 3.04 -24.72 -30.13
C PRO A 56 4.25 -25.17 -29.30
N SER A 57 4.28 -26.45 -28.91
CA SER A 57 5.37 -27.00 -28.09
C SER A 57 6.75 -26.93 -28.76
N THR A 58 6.80 -26.76 -30.08
CA THR A 58 8.04 -26.60 -30.84
C THR A 58 8.55 -25.16 -30.82
N TRP A 59 7.78 -24.20 -30.31
CA TRP A 59 8.20 -22.80 -30.24
C TRP A 59 9.23 -22.57 -29.11
N PRO A 60 10.24 -21.71 -29.32
CA PRO A 60 10.60 -21.07 -30.59
C PRO A 60 11.53 -21.97 -31.42
N GLU A 61 11.13 -22.34 -32.65
CA GLU A 61 11.90 -23.28 -33.48
C GLU A 61 13.24 -22.69 -33.96
N ASN A 62 13.26 -21.41 -34.33
CA ASN A 62 14.44 -20.74 -34.87
C ASN A 62 14.91 -19.54 -34.01
N GLY A 63 14.18 -19.19 -32.94
CA GLY A 63 14.56 -18.14 -32.00
C GLY A 63 14.79 -16.74 -32.59
N LYS A 64 14.27 -16.44 -33.79
CA LYS A 64 14.48 -15.14 -34.46
C LYS A 64 13.49 -14.10 -33.93
N ILE A 65 14.01 -12.94 -33.54
CA ILE A 65 13.23 -11.78 -33.11
C ILE A 65 13.36 -10.70 -34.18
N GLU A 66 12.24 -10.22 -34.70
CA GLU A 66 12.18 -9.08 -35.62
C GLU A 66 11.40 -7.95 -34.95
N LEU A 67 12.00 -6.76 -34.95
CA LEU A 67 11.44 -5.57 -34.35
C LEU A 67 10.97 -4.66 -35.48
N GLN A 68 9.67 -4.39 -35.55
CA GLN A 68 9.08 -3.52 -36.57
C GLN A 68 8.38 -2.34 -35.89
N ASP A 69 8.74 -1.12 -36.30
CA ASP A 69 8.15 0.15 -35.83
C ASP A 69 7.99 0.27 -34.31
N LEU A 70 9.06 0.00 -33.56
CA LEU A 70 9.11 0.34 -32.14
C LEU A 70 9.19 1.86 -31.96
N LYS A 71 8.21 2.41 -31.25
CA LYS A 71 8.18 3.80 -30.78
C LYS A 71 8.57 3.89 -29.32
#